data_AF-A0A136LJI6-F1
#
_entry.id   AF-A0A136LJI6-F1
#
_cell.length_a   1.000
_cell.length_b   1.000
_cell.length_c   1.000
_cell.angle_alpha   90.00
_cell.angle_beta   90.00
_cell.angle_gamma   90.00
#
_symmetry.space_group_name_H-M   'P 1'
#
loop_
_entity.id
_entity.type
_entity.pdbx_description
1 polymer ?
#
loop_
_entity_poly.entity_id
_entity_poly.type
_entity_poly.pdbx_seq_one_letter_code
_entity_poly.pdbx_strand_id
1 'polypeptide(L)'
;MKPKRNNYWKAIKWVGGTAIIALIISLLSPSLIQSLDEEIRNQVLIQAIPFFSAFVAILMTYILIIVLLMIRFTGKVPHRIYQPVDRLITIGIIGGIVCLFQPFFFVAFRYGFQLLLLSTLLFIVWSHIVPRKAKADALLPAVSRMATVIGAVAAVAVFAALLLTTLEMNKPVEPYGIRQRLWNSYDDTQKAQIAEQKETEYNTEIVPFLVVLSLWPAALVIFQRAWGD
;
A
#
# COMPACT_ATOMS: atom_id res chain seq x y z
N MET A 1 0.97 -34.49 8.47
CA MET A 1 -0.42 -33.99 8.43
C MET A 1 -0.58 -33.16 7.16
N LYS A 2 -1.13 -33.73 6.07
CA LYS A 2 -1.51 -32.95 4.89
C LYS A 2 -2.75 -32.12 5.27
N PRO A 3 -2.75 -30.78 5.14
CA PRO A 3 -3.97 -30.02 5.39
C PRO A 3 -5.07 -30.55 4.47
N LYS A 4 -6.27 -30.82 5.03
CA LYS A 4 -7.45 -31.23 4.27
C LYS A 4 -7.76 -30.13 3.24
N ARG A 5 -7.25 -30.29 2.01
CA ARG A 5 -7.40 -29.38 0.86
C ARG A 5 -8.85 -28.96 0.58
N ASN A 6 -9.82 -29.76 1.05
CA ASN A 6 -11.25 -29.55 0.88
C ASN A 6 -11.79 -28.30 1.62
N ASN A 7 -11.22 -27.91 2.77
CA ASN A 7 -11.80 -26.84 3.59
C ASN A 7 -11.52 -25.43 3.02
N TYR A 8 -10.32 -25.21 2.49
CA TYR A 8 -9.94 -23.90 1.93
C TYR A 8 -10.65 -23.56 0.63
N TRP A 9 -10.96 -24.58 -0.18
CA TRP A 9 -11.62 -24.35 -1.47
C TRP A 9 -13.06 -23.86 -1.30
N LYS A 10 -13.75 -24.33 -0.25
CA LYS A 10 -15.05 -23.79 0.16
C LYS A 10 -14.93 -22.31 0.56
N ALA A 11 -13.95 -21.97 1.41
CA ALA A 11 -13.73 -20.59 1.84
C ALA A 11 -13.42 -19.65 0.65
N ILE A 12 -12.56 -20.07 -0.27
CA ILE A 12 -12.25 -19.32 -1.50
C ILE A 12 -13.50 -19.07 -2.33
N LYS A 13 -14.34 -20.08 -2.53
CA LYS A 13 -15.60 -19.95 -3.28
C LYS A 13 -16.57 -18.99 -2.61
N TRP A 14 -16.73 -19.09 -1.30
CA TRP A 14 -17.63 -18.23 -0.56
C TRP A 14 -17.16 -16.78 -0.59
N VAL A 15 -15.93 -16.52 -0.15
CA VAL A 15 -15.36 -15.17 -0.08
C VAL A 15 -15.26 -14.55 -1.48
N GLY A 16 -14.74 -15.30 -2.46
CA GLY A 16 -14.64 -14.86 -3.85
C GLY A 16 -16.00 -14.65 -4.50
N GLY A 17 -16.96 -15.54 -4.24
CA GLY A 17 -18.33 -15.39 -4.72
C GLY A 17 -19.01 -14.14 -4.17
N THR A 18 -18.90 -13.88 -2.87
CA THR A 18 -19.41 -12.64 -2.26
C THR A 18 -18.72 -11.39 -2.80
N ALA A 19 -17.40 -11.44 -3.04
CA ALA A 19 -16.67 -10.32 -3.64
C ALA A 19 -17.20 -9.98 -5.04
N ILE A 20 -17.39 -11.00 -5.88
CA ILE A 20 -17.89 -10.84 -7.25
C ILE A 20 -19.33 -10.32 -7.25
N ILE A 21 -20.21 -10.90 -6.44
CA ILE A 21 -21.61 -10.47 -6.36
C ILE A 21 -21.68 -9.01 -5.89
N ALA A 22 -20.95 -8.65 -4.84
CA ALA A 22 -20.91 -7.28 -4.33
C ALA A 22 -20.35 -6.30 -5.38
N LEU A 23 -19.32 -6.70 -6.14
CA LEU A 23 -18.77 -5.90 -7.23
C LEU A 23 -19.79 -5.68 -8.35
N ILE A 24 -20.50 -6.73 -8.75
CA ILE A 24 -21.57 -6.65 -9.76
C ILE A 24 -22.67 -5.69 -9.30
N ILE A 25 -23.13 -5.81 -8.04
CA ILE A 25 -24.14 -4.90 -7.47
C ILE A 25 -23.62 -3.47 -7.46
N SER A 26 -22.37 -3.24 -7.06
CA SER A 26 -21.76 -1.92 -7.06
C SER A 26 -21.72 -1.28 -8.45
N LEU A 27 -21.38 -2.06 -9.49
CA LEU A 27 -21.28 -1.56 -10.86
C LEU A 27 -22.65 -1.33 -11.52
N LEU A 28 -23.65 -2.16 -11.22
CA LEU A 28 -24.97 -2.09 -11.85
C LEU A 28 -25.94 -1.15 -11.10
N SER A 29 -25.78 -0.98 -9.80
CA SER A 29 -26.71 -0.19 -8.99
C SER A 29 -26.88 1.27 -9.43
N PRO A 30 -25.85 2.03 -9.86
CA PRO A 30 -26.05 3.40 -10.32
C PRO A 30 -27.04 3.49 -11.49
N SER A 31 -26.93 2.60 -12.48
CA SER A 31 -27.82 2.56 -13.63
C SER A 31 -29.25 2.16 -13.25
N LEU A 32 -29.39 1.20 -12.34
CA LEU A 32 -30.71 0.77 -11.84
C LEU A 32 -31.38 1.89 -11.03
N ILE A 33 -30.64 2.59 -10.17
CA ILE A 33 -31.15 3.68 -9.33
C ILE A 33 -31.63 4.86 -10.18
N GLN A 34 -30.95 5.15 -11.30
CA GLN A 34 -31.36 6.22 -12.23
C GLN A 34 -32.70 5.93 -12.91
N SER A 35 -33.08 4.66 -13.04
CA SER A 35 -34.37 4.24 -13.61
C SER A 35 -35.54 4.27 -12.63
N LEU A 36 -35.29 4.54 -11.35
CA LEU A 36 -36.32 4.63 -10.32
C LEU A 36 -36.96 6.03 -10.29
N ASP A 37 -38.18 6.08 -9.77
CA ASP A 37 -38.90 7.34 -9.50
C ASP A 37 -38.10 8.25 -8.56
N GLU A 38 -38.27 9.56 -8.72
CA GLU A 38 -37.50 10.58 -8.02
C GLU A 38 -37.62 10.51 -6.49
N GLU A 39 -38.80 10.16 -5.99
CA GLU A 39 -39.05 9.97 -4.55
C GLU A 39 -38.24 8.81 -3.97
N ILE A 40 -38.13 7.69 -4.69
CA ILE A 40 -37.39 6.50 -4.25
C ILE A 40 -35.88 6.72 -4.43
N ARG A 41 -35.47 7.33 -5.54
CA ARG A 41 -34.08 7.65 -5.85
C ARG A 41 -33.42 8.54 -4.80
N ASN A 42 -34.19 9.46 -4.21
CA ASN A 42 -33.70 10.40 -3.20
C ASN A 42 -33.60 9.79 -1.79
N GLN A 43 -34.03 8.54 -1.61
CA GLN A 43 -33.86 7.85 -0.34
C GLN A 43 -32.38 7.54 -0.08
N VAL A 44 -31.91 7.93 1.11
CA VAL A 44 -30.51 7.76 1.54
C VAL A 44 -30.06 6.29 1.45
N LEU A 45 -30.94 5.35 1.79
CA LEU A 45 -30.64 3.91 1.75
C LEU A 45 -30.36 3.42 0.33
N ILE A 46 -31.10 3.94 -0.67
CA ILE A 46 -30.93 3.56 -2.09
C ILE A 46 -29.58 4.07 -2.60
N GLN A 47 -29.23 5.33 -2.28
CA GLN A 47 -27.95 5.93 -2.65
C GLN A 47 -26.75 5.24 -1.96
N ALA A 48 -26.95 4.61 -0.81
CA ALA A 48 -25.90 3.90 -0.09
C ALA A 48 -25.53 2.53 -0.69
N ILE A 49 -26.41 1.92 -1.49
CA ILE A 49 -26.21 0.58 -2.09
C ILE A 49 -24.89 0.49 -2.87
N PRO A 50 -24.58 1.34 -3.87
CA PRO A 50 -23.35 1.24 -4.65
C PRO A 50 -22.10 1.35 -3.78
N PHE A 51 -22.11 2.26 -2.81
CA PHE A 51 -21.01 2.49 -1.89
C PHE A 51 -20.78 1.29 -0.97
N PHE A 52 -21.83 0.78 -0.31
CA PHE A 52 -21.72 -0.35 0.60
C PHE A 52 -21.30 -1.63 -0.13
N SER A 53 -21.85 -1.89 -1.32
CA SER A 53 -21.44 -3.03 -2.14
C SER A 53 -19.99 -2.92 -2.61
N ALA A 54 -19.52 -1.73 -3.01
CA ALA A 54 -18.11 -1.52 -3.34
C ALA A 54 -17.19 -1.83 -2.14
N PHE A 55 -17.56 -1.34 -0.96
CA PHE A 55 -16.82 -1.57 0.26
C PHE A 55 -16.74 -3.07 0.61
N VAL A 56 -17.86 -3.79 0.56
CA VAL A 56 -17.91 -5.24 0.78
C VAL A 56 -17.07 -5.98 -0.28
N ALA A 57 -17.13 -5.57 -1.54
CA ALA A 57 -16.36 -6.17 -2.62
C ALA A 57 -14.85 -6.04 -2.37
N ILE A 58 -14.38 -4.84 -2.01
CA ILE A 58 -12.97 -4.58 -1.68
C ILE A 58 -12.54 -5.39 -0.47
N LEU A 59 -13.33 -5.38 0.60
CA LEU A 59 -13.03 -6.12 1.83
C LEU A 59 -12.91 -7.63 1.57
N MET A 60 -13.88 -8.21 0.85
CA MET A 60 -13.86 -9.63 0.52
C MET A 60 -12.72 -10.00 -0.42
N THR A 61 -12.40 -9.12 -1.38
CA THR A 61 -11.23 -9.30 -2.26
C THR A 61 -9.94 -9.31 -1.46
N TYR A 62 -9.80 -8.40 -0.49
CA TYR A 62 -8.63 -8.34 0.37
C TYR A 62 -8.47 -9.60 1.25
N ILE A 63 -9.56 -10.08 1.85
CA ILE A 63 -9.57 -11.35 2.59
C ILE A 63 -9.20 -12.52 1.68
N LEU A 64 -9.71 -12.56 0.45
CA LEU A 64 -9.37 -13.59 -0.52
C LEU A 64 -7.87 -13.59 -0.82
N ILE A 65 -7.26 -12.41 -1.02
CA ILE A 65 -5.81 -12.28 -1.23
C ILE A 65 -5.04 -12.86 -0.04
N ILE A 66 -5.43 -12.54 1.19
CA ILE A 66 -4.80 -13.10 2.41
C ILE A 66 -4.87 -14.62 2.39
N VAL A 67 -6.03 -15.20 2.12
CA VAL A 67 -6.23 -16.65 2.09
C VAL A 67 -5.38 -17.31 1.00
N LEU A 68 -5.32 -16.73 -0.20
CA LEU A 68 -4.52 -17.25 -1.31
C LEU A 68 -3.03 -17.21 -0.98
N LEU A 69 -2.53 -16.10 -0.43
CA LEU A 69 -1.14 -15.95 -0.02
C LEU A 69 -0.78 -16.92 1.11
N MET A 70 -1.64 -17.06 2.12
CA MET A 70 -1.46 -18.03 3.19
C MET A 70 -1.34 -19.45 2.62
N ILE A 71 -2.25 -19.90 1.76
CA ILE A 71 -2.18 -21.24 1.14
C ILE A 71 -0.90 -21.40 0.32
N ARG A 72 -0.48 -20.33 -0.37
CA ARG A 72 0.68 -20.35 -1.26
C ARG A 72 2.00 -20.42 -0.50
N PHE A 73 2.14 -19.71 0.62
CA PHE A 73 3.42 -19.44 1.28
C PHE A 73 3.58 -20.09 2.66
N THR A 74 2.50 -20.44 3.37
CA THR A 74 2.59 -21.08 4.68
C THR A 74 3.42 -22.37 4.65
N GLY A 75 4.39 -22.46 5.54
CA GLY A 75 5.34 -23.56 5.67
C GLY A 75 6.44 -23.60 4.60
N LYS A 76 6.46 -22.66 3.64
CA LYS A 76 7.44 -22.59 2.55
C LYS A 76 8.46 -21.47 2.72
N VAL A 77 8.12 -20.42 3.47
CA VAL A 77 9.00 -19.26 3.68
C VAL A 77 10.01 -19.57 4.80
N PRO A 78 11.33 -19.54 4.54
CA PRO A 78 12.35 -19.68 5.57
C PRO A 78 12.34 -18.51 6.57
N HIS A 79 12.71 -18.78 7.83
CA HIS A 79 12.75 -17.78 8.89
C HIS A 79 13.70 -16.61 8.58
N ARG A 80 14.81 -16.88 7.87
CA ARG A 80 15.77 -15.88 7.40
C ARG A 80 15.21 -14.85 6.40
N ILE A 81 14.08 -15.15 5.76
CA ILE A 81 13.33 -14.22 4.90
C ILE A 81 12.15 -13.63 5.67
N TYR A 82 11.50 -14.45 6.49
CA TYR A 82 10.34 -14.03 7.27
C TYR A 82 10.65 -12.84 8.20
N GLN A 83 11.71 -12.96 8.99
CA GLN A 83 12.09 -12.00 10.04
C GLN A 83 12.45 -10.61 9.49
N PRO A 84 13.31 -10.45 8.47
CA PRO A 84 13.61 -9.12 7.94
C PRO A 84 12.40 -8.39 7.38
N VAL A 85 11.49 -9.11 6.69
CA VAL A 85 10.28 -8.52 6.12
C VAL A 85 9.34 -8.07 7.24
N ASP A 86 9.14 -8.89 8.27
CA ASP A 86 8.30 -8.54 9.43
C ASP A 86 8.81 -7.29 10.17
N ARG A 87 10.13 -7.19 10.36
CA ARG A 87 10.76 -6.00 10.93
C ARG A 87 10.60 -4.77 10.04
N LEU A 88 10.81 -4.90 8.74
CA LEU A 88 10.64 -3.81 7.78
C LEU A 88 9.22 -3.24 7.86
N ILE A 89 8.22 -4.12 7.91
CA ILE A 89 6.82 -3.74 8.05
C ILE A 89 6.57 -3.03 9.38
N THR A 90 7.09 -3.56 10.49
CA THR A 90 6.94 -2.96 11.82
C THR A 90 7.59 -1.59 11.90
N ILE A 91 8.79 -1.43 11.33
CA ILE A 91 9.48 -0.14 11.20
C ILE A 91 8.63 0.84 10.37
N GLY A 92 8.02 0.37 9.28
CA GLY A 92 7.10 1.18 8.48
C GLY A 92 5.89 1.67 9.28
N ILE A 93 5.30 0.81 10.11
CA ILE A 93 4.21 1.19 11.03
C ILE A 93 4.69 2.26 12.01
N ILE A 94 5.81 2.04 12.69
CA ILE A 94 6.36 3.00 13.66
C ILE A 94 6.70 4.34 12.97
N GLY A 95 7.36 4.29 11.81
CA GLY A 95 7.70 5.47 11.02
C GLY A 95 6.46 6.24 10.56
N GLY A 96 5.41 5.53 10.12
CA GLY A 96 4.13 6.12 9.75
C GLY A 96 3.43 6.82 10.92
N ILE A 97 3.43 6.20 12.11
CA ILE A 97 2.94 6.82 13.35
C ILE A 97 3.74 8.08 13.66
N VAL A 98 5.07 8.00 13.68
CA VAL A 98 5.93 9.16 13.96
C VAL A 98 5.64 10.31 13.01
N CYS A 99 5.49 10.03 11.71
CA CYS A 99 5.17 11.04 10.69
C CYS A 99 3.79 11.67 10.87
N LEU A 100 2.79 10.90 11.31
CA LEU A 100 1.43 11.39 11.58
C LEU A 100 1.37 12.31 12.81
N PHE A 101 2.17 12.02 13.83
CA PHE A 101 2.17 12.77 15.10
C PHE A 101 3.24 13.87 15.16
N GLN A 102 3.79 14.33 14.02
CA GLN A 102 4.62 15.54 13.97
C GLN A 102 3.75 16.81 13.86
N PRO A 103 3.90 17.81 14.73
CA PRO A 103 3.08 19.03 14.68
C PRO A 103 3.55 20.06 13.64
N PHE A 104 4.75 19.90 13.05
CA PHE A 104 5.40 20.95 12.26
C PHE A 104 5.58 20.64 10.77
N PHE A 105 5.47 19.37 10.34
CA PHE A 105 5.78 18.96 8.95
C PHE A 105 4.56 18.39 8.23
N PHE A 106 3.85 19.24 7.48
CA PHE A 106 2.63 18.84 6.76
C PHE A 106 2.89 17.75 5.69
N VAL A 107 4.05 17.80 5.03
CA VAL A 107 4.50 16.79 4.08
C VAL A 107 4.59 15.41 4.75
N ALA A 108 5.16 15.36 5.97
CA ALA A 108 5.26 14.12 6.73
C ALA A 108 3.88 13.56 7.11
N PHE A 109 2.91 14.41 7.45
CA PHE A 109 1.55 13.97 7.73
C PHE A 109 0.89 13.28 6.52
N ARG A 110 0.98 13.90 5.33
CA ARG A 110 0.37 13.38 4.08
C ARG A 110 0.89 11.97 3.74
N TYR A 111 2.21 11.80 3.76
CA TYR A 111 2.83 10.52 3.40
C TYR A 111 2.90 9.53 4.57
N GLY A 112 2.94 10.03 5.82
CA GLY A 112 2.90 9.21 7.03
C GLY A 112 1.63 8.38 7.15
N PHE A 113 0.48 8.97 6.78
CA PHE A 113 -0.77 8.23 6.66
C PHE A 113 -0.67 7.06 5.66
N GLN A 114 -0.15 7.33 4.47
CA GLN A 114 -0.03 6.31 3.41
C GLN A 114 0.95 5.21 3.80
N LEU A 115 2.10 5.56 4.37
CA LEU A 115 3.09 4.63 4.89
C LEU A 115 2.47 3.74 5.98
N LEU A 116 1.76 4.33 6.94
CA LEU A 116 1.11 3.59 8.02
C LEU A 116 0.04 2.65 7.47
N LEU A 117 -0.83 3.14 6.58
CA LEU A 117 -1.89 2.36 5.97
C LEU A 117 -1.31 1.16 5.22
N LEU A 118 -0.34 1.39 4.33
CA LEU A 118 0.30 0.34 3.54
C LEU A 118 1.01 -0.67 4.44
N SER A 119 1.78 -0.21 5.43
CA SER A 119 2.49 -1.09 6.36
C SER A 119 1.52 -1.92 7.20
N THR A 120 0.39 -1.36 7.61
CA THR A 120 -0.65 -2.08 8.36
C THR A 120 -1.30 -3.15 7.50
N LEU A 121 -1.64 -2.85 6.25
CA LEU A 121 -2.17 -3.84 5.31
C LEU A 121 -1.16 -4.96 5.05
N LEU A 122 0.10 -4.60 4.79
CA LEU A 122 1.17 -5.60 4.63
C LEU A 122 1.35 -6.45 5.88
N PHE A 123 1.27 -5.86 7.07
CA PHE A 123 1.34 -6.60 8.33
C PHE A 123 0.20 -7.60 8.50
N ILE A 124 -1.04 -7.18 8.18
CA ILE A 124 -2.20 -8.08 8.21
C ILE A 124 -1.95 -9.25 7.26
N VAL A 125 -1.46 -9.02 6.04
CA VAL A 125 -1.16 -10.11 5.10
C VAL A 125 -0.02 -11.00 5.61
N TRP A 126 1.09 -10.41 6.03
CA TRP A 126 2.31 -11.12 6.39
C TRP A 126 2.17 -11.93 7.68
N SER A 127 1.43 -11.42 8.66
CA SER A 127 1.14 -12.11 9.93
C SER A 127 0.34 -13.40 9.75
N HIS A 128 -0.39 -13.57 8.63
CA HIS A 128 -1.11 -14.81 8.31
C HIS A 128 -0.23 -15.87 7.63
N ILE A 129 1.00 -15.53 7.24
CA ILE A 129 1.95 -16.48 6.65
C ILE A 129 2.73 -17.13 7.78
N VAL A 130 2.59 -18.45 7.96
CA VAL A 130 3.36 -19.18 8.96
C VAL A 130 4.71 -19.60 8.37
N PRO A 131 5.86 -19.22 8.95
CA PRO A 131 7.17 -19.61 8.44
C PRO A 131 7.39 -21.12 8.54
N ARG A 132 8.38 -21.61 7.81
CA ARG A 132 8.84 -23.00 7.87
C ARG A 132 9.39 -23.32 9.26
N LYS A 133 9.30 -24.60 9.66
CA LYS A 133 9.76 -25.06 10.98
C LYS A 133 11.29 -24.94 11.10
N ALA A 134 11.78 -24.54 12.26
CA ALA A 134 13.21 -24.35 12.53
C ALA A 134 14.10 -25.55 12.14
N LYS A 135 13.67 -26.78 12.45
CA LYS A 135 14.40 -28.01 12.06
C LYS A 135 14.56 -28.15 10.55
N ALA A 136 13.52 -27.79 9.79
CA ALA A 136 13.61 -27.84 8.34
C ALA A 136 14.50 -26.69 7.83
N ASP A 137 14.40 -25.50 8.41
CA ASP A 137 15.24 -24.36 8.02
C ASP A 137 16.74 -24.59 8.25
N ALA A 138 17.12 -25.35 9.28
CA ALA A 138 18.50 -25.72 9.55
C ALA A 138 19.16 -26.52 8.40
N LEU A 139 18.35 -27.17 7.55
CA LEU A 139 18.84 -27.95 6.40
C LEU A 139 19.00 -27.10 5.12
N LEU A 140 18.68 -25.81 5.16
CA LEU A 140 18.80 -24.96 3.99
C LEU A 140 20.27 -24.58 3.74
N PRO A 141 20.74 -24.62 2.49
CA PRO A 141 22.09 -24.16 2.17
C PRO A 141 22.22 -22.66 2.49
N ALA A 142 23.45 -22.24 2.82
CA ALA A 142 23.80 -20.84 2.95
C ALA A 142 23.45 -20.07 1.67
N VAL A 143 23.08 -18.80 1.82
CA VAL A 143 22.80 -17.94 0.66
C VAL A 143 24.11 -17.70 -0.09
N SER A 144 24.14 -18.00 -1.39
CA SER A 144 25.34 -17.79 -2.19
C SER A 144 25.61 -16.29 -2.35
N ARG A 145 26.88 -15.91 -2.47
CA ARG A 145 27.27 -14.50 -2.71
C ARG A 145 26.57 -13.92 -3.94
N MET A 146 26.44 -14.71 -5.01
CA MET A 146 25.74 -14.31 -6.22
C MET A 146 24.25 -14.05 -5.96
N ALA A 147 23.57 -14.89 -5.18
CA ALA A 147 22.18 -14.65 -4.81
C ALA A 147 22.03 -13.37 -3.96
N THR A 148 23.00 -13.07 -3.10
CA THR A 148 23.03 -11.80 -2.35
C THR A 148 23.19 -10.59 -3.27
N VAL A 149 24.12 -10.65 -4.23
CA VAL A 149 24.33 -9.56 -5.20
C VAL A 149 23.07 -9.35 -6.06
N ILE A 150 22.50 -10.43 -6.60
CA ILE A 150 21.25 -10.36 -7.38
C ILE A 150 20.12 -9.75 -6.53
N GLY A 151 19.98 -10.19 -5.27
CA GLY A 151 19.00 -9.63 -4.35
C GLY A 151 19.21 -8.14 -4.09
N ALA A 152 20.46 -7.70 -3.92
CA ALA A 152 20.79 -6.29 -3.73
C ALA A 152 20.48 -5.45 -4.98
N VAL A 153 20.85 -5.92 -6.17
CA VAL A 153 20.53 -5.25 -7.44
C VAL A 153 19.03 -5.17 -7.64
N ALA A 154 18.29 -6.25 -7.38
CA ALA A 154 16.83 -6.25 -7.46
C ALA A 154 16.20 -5.26 -6.48
N ALA A 155 16.71 -5.20 -5.24
CA ALA A 155 16.24 -4.24 -4.24
C ALA A 155 16.48 -2.79 -4.68
N VAL A 156 17.66 -2.48 -5.23
CA VAL A 156 17.98 -1.15 -5.76
C VAL A 156 17.10 -0.80 -6.96
N ALA A 157 16.85 -1.75 -7.86
CA ALA A 157 15.98 -1.53 -9.02
C ALA A 157 14.52 -1.26 -8.61
N VAL A 158 13.99 -2.06 -7.68
CA VAL A 158 12.64 -1.85 -7.13
C VAL A 158 12.56 -0.51 -6.40
N PHE A 159 13.56 -0.18 -5.60
CA PHE A 159 13.67 1.11 -4.93
C PHE A 159 13.66 2.27 -5.92
N ALA A 160 14.51 2.23 -6.95
CA ALA A 160 14.60 3.28 -7.95
C ALA A 160 13.27 3.44 -8.71
N ALA A 161 12.63 2.33 -9.08
CA ALA A 161 11.32 2.37 -9.73
C ALA A 161 10.25 3.02 -8.82
N LEU A 162 10.16 2.62 -7.56
CA LEU A 162 9.20 3.20 -6.61
C LEU A 162 9.48 4.68 -6.34
N LEU A 163 10.74 5.07 -6.17
CA LEU A 163 11.12 6.46 -5.97
C LEU A 163 10.78 7.30 -7.20
N LEU A 164 11.21 6.89 -8.40
CA LEU A 164 10.96 7.64 -9.64
C LEU A 164 9.47 7.77 -9.94
N THR A 165 8.69 6.70 -9.76
CA THR A 165 7.23 6.77 -9.92
C THR A 165 6.59 7.71 -8.90
N THR A 166 7.06 7.69 -7.64
CA THR A 166 6.52 8.57 -6.59
C THR A 166 6.88 10.03 -6.84
N LEU A 167 8.10 10.30 -7.32
CA LEU A 167 8.52 11.64 -7.74
C LEU A 167 7.64 12.13 -8.89
N GLU A 168 7.46 11.32 -9.93
CA GLU A 168 6.63 11.68 -11.08
C GLU A 168 5.18 11.98 -10.68
N MET A 169 4.58 11.11 -9.85
CA MET A 169 3.21 11.29 -9.37
C MET A 169 3.02 12.53 -8.47
N ASN A 170 4.09 13.07 -7.89
CA ASN A 170 4.03 14.24 -7.01
C ASN A 170 4.58 15.51 -7.64
N LYS A 171 4.96 15.48 -8.93
CA LYS A 171 5.34 16.69 -9.64
C LYS A 171 4.17 17.70 -9.60
N PRO A 172 4.47 18.97 -9.32
CA PRO A 172 3.45 20.00 -9.29
C PRO A 172 2.91 20.20 -10.72
N VAL A 173 1.60 20.03 -10.88
CA VAL A 173 0.89 20.23 -12.15
C VAL A 173 -0.19 21.30 -11.97
N GLU A 174 -0.39 22.12 -13.00
CA GLU A 174 -1.51 23.06 -13.03
C GLU A 174 -2.85 22.33 -12.79
N PRO A 175 -3.77 22.88 -11.98
CA PRO A 175 -3.78 24.22 -11.36
C PRO A 175 -3.09 24.29 -9.97
N TYR A 176 -2.10 23.45 -9.69
CA TYR A 176 -1.28 23.45 -8.46
C TYR A 176 -2.07 23.34 -7.14
N GLY A 177 -3.18 22.58 -7.18
CA GLY A 177 -4.09 22.42 -6.05
C GLY A 177 -5.08 23.57 -5.86
N ILE A 178 -5.08 24.56 -6.76
CA ILE A 178 -6.03 25.66 -6.80
C ILE A 178 -7.26 25.25 -7.61
N ARG A 179 -8.45 25.72 -7.23
CA ARG A 179 -9.66 25.44 -8.00
C ARG A 179 -9.52 26.03 -9.41
N GLN A 180 -9.84 25.25 -10.44
CA GLN A 180 -9.68 25.67 -11.85
C GLN A 180 -10.31 27.03 -12.15
N ARG A 181 -11.50 27.33 -11.59
CA ARG A 181 -12.15 28.63 -11.75
C ARG A 181 -11.31 29.80 -11.22
N LEU A 182 -10.65 29.60 -10.08
CA LEU A 182 -9.79 30.60 -9.46
C LEU A 182 -8.45 30.71 -10.20
N TRP A 183 -7.87 29.58 -10.60
CA TRP A 183 -6.66 29.55 -11.44
C TRP A 183 -6.85 30.34 -12.74
N ASN A 184 -7.99 30.16 -13.40
CA ASN A 184 -8.31 30.87 -14.64
C ASN A 184 -8.53 32.38 -14.44
N SER A 185 -8.78 32.83 -13.20
CA SER A 185 -8.96 34.26 -12.89
C SER A 185 -7.66 34.99 -12.55
N TYR A 186 -6.56 34.27 -12.36
CA TYR A 186 -5.25 34.86 -12.09
C TYR A 186 -4.61 35.39 -13.37
N ASP A 187 -3.87 36.49 -13.21
CA ASP A 187 -3.02 37.01 -14.26
C ASP A 187 -1.80 36.08 -14.50
N ASP A 188 -1.13 36.27 -15.63
CA ASP A 188 0.00 35.40 -16.01
C ASP A 188 1.18 35.53 -15.04
N THR A 189 1.32 36.68 -14.37
CA THR A 189 2.38 36.92 -13.39
C THR A 189 2.15 36.14 -12.09
N GLN A 190 0.91 36.09 -11.62
CA GLN A 190 0.48 35.32 -10.45
C GLN A 190 0.59 33.82 -10.72
N LYS A 191 0.20 33.37 -11.91
CA LYS A 191 0.36 31.96 -12.31
C LYS A 191 1.82 31.56 -12.32
N ALA A 192 2.70 32.40 -12.88
CA ALA A 192 4.15 32.15 -12.90
C ALA A 192 4.73 32.08 -11.47
N GLN A 193 4.35 33.01 -10.59
CA GLN A 193 4.79 33.00 -9.18
C GLN A 193 4.33 31.75 -8.44
N ILE A 194 3.07 31.32 -8.62
CA ILE A 194 2.55 30.11 -7.98
C ILE A 194 3.25 28.87 -8.51
N ALA A 195 3.49 28.79 -9.83
CA ALA A 195 4.21 27.68 -10.45
C ALA A 195 5.64 27.58 -9.88
N GLU A 196 6.38 28.70 -9.84
CA GLU A 196 7.74 28.76 -9.30
C GLU A 196 7.79 28.40 -7.82
N GLN A 197 6.85 28.92 -7.02
CA GLN A 197 6.76 28.60 -5.59
C GLN A 197 6.53 27.09 -5.38
N LYS A 198 5.64 26.48 -6.17
CA LYS A 198 5.30 25.06 -6.06
C LYS A 198 6.40 24.15 -6.57
N GLU A 199 7.12 24.56 -7.61
CA GLU A 199 8.32 23.87 -8.08
C GLU A 199 9.44 23.93 -7.03
N THR A 200 9.61 25.09 -6.38
CA THR A 200 10.57 25.26 -5.28
C THR A 200 10.21 24.35 -4.12
N GLU A 201 8.97 24.43 -3.60
CA GLU A 201 8.46 23.56 -2.51
C GLU A 201 8.66 22.07 -2.84
N TYR A 202 8.35 21.67 -4.08
CA TYR A 202 8.56 20.30 -4.53
C TYR A 202 10.04 19.90 -4.44
N ASN A 203 10.95 20.70 -5.00
CA ASN A 203 12.38 20.38 -5.04
C ASN A 203 13.07 20.45 -3.67
N THR A 204 12.66 21.38 -2.80
CA THR A 204 13.32 21.62 -1.50
C THR A 204 12.72 20.82 -0.36
N GLU A 205 11.42 20.52 -0.38
CA GLU A 205 10.73 19.83 0.71
C GLU A 205 10.30 18.42 0.33
N ILE A 206 9.60 18.28 -0.81
CA ILE A 206 8.98 17.00 -1.18
C ILE A 206 10.02 15.98 -1.66
N VAL A 207 10.90 16.36 -2.59
CA VAL A 207 11.91 15.46 -3.15
C VAL A 207 12.83 14.89 -2.06
N PRO A 208 13.46 15.72 -1.19
CA PRO A 208 14.33 15.18 -0.14
C PRO A 208 13.58 14.30 0.85
N PHE A 209 12.35 14.69 1.22
CA PHE A 209 11.52 13.89 2.10
C PHE A 209 11.19 12.52 1.49
N LEU A 210 10.78 12.46 0.22
CA LEU A 210 10.48 11.20 -0.47
C LEU A 210 11.72 10.31 -0.60
N VAL A 211 12.89 10.89 -0.87
CA VAL A 211 14.16 10.15 -0.91
C VAL A 211 14.46 9.53 0.45
N VAL A 212 14.39 10.31 1.54
CA VAL A 212 14.62 9.83 2.91
C VAL A 212 13.60 8.77 3.30
N LEU A 213 12.31 9.03 3.09
CA LEU A 213 11.21 8.10 3.39
C LEU A 213 11.41 6.76 2.68
N SER A 214 11.85 6.80 1.42
CA SER A 214 12.06 5.58 0.62
C SER A 214 13.31 4.80 1.04
N LEU A 215 14.37 5.48 1.48
CA LEU A 215 15.64 4.86 1.88
C LEU A 215 15.62 4.33 3.32
N TRP A 216 14.82 4.96 4.19
CA TRP A 216 14.80 4.69 5.62
C TRP A 216 14.59 3.21 6.00
N PRO A 217 13.67 2.45 5.37
CA PRO A 217 13.47 1.04 5.71
C PRO A 217 14.70 0.17 5.40
N ALA A 218 15.41 0.47 4.31
CA ALA A 218 16.61 -0.27 3.91
C ALA A 218 17.82 0.06 4.81
N ALA A 219 17.98 1.33 5.19
CA ALA A 219 19.06 1.77 6.06
C ALA A 219 19.03 1.02 7.41
N LEU A 220 17.87 0.93 8.06
CA LEU A 220 17.77 0.29 9.38
C LEU A 220 18.06 -1.22 9.36
N VAL A 221 17.71 -1.92 8.28
CA VAL A 221 18.01 -3.35 8.13
C VAL A 221 19.51 -3.59 7.90
N ILE A 222 20.19 -2.70 7.17
CA ILE A 222 21.64 -2.78 6.94
C ILE A 222 22.40 -2.42 8.22
N PHE A 223 22.04 -1.34 8.91
CA PHE A 223 22.69 -0.90 10.14
C PHE A 223 22.54 -1.90 11.30
N GLN A 224 21.40 -2.58 11.43
CA GLN A 224 21.20 -3.58 12.47
C GLN A 224 22.06 -4.84 12.25
N ARG A 225 22.43 -5.15 11.01
CA ARG A 225 23.32 -6.28 10.68
C ARG A 225 24.80 -5.97 10.95
N ALA A 226 25.17 -4.69 11.00
CA ALA A 226 26.54 -4.24 11.29
C ALA A 226 26.91 -4.21 12.79
N TRP A 227 25.92 -4.35 13.67
CA TRP A 227 26.08 -4.35 15.14
C TRP A 227 25.71 -5.70 15.79
N GLY A 228 25.40 -6.71 14.99
CA GLY A 228 24.94 -8.03 15.44
C GLY A 228 25.98 -9.14 15.35
N ASP A 229 27.23 -8.82 15.03
CA ASP A 229 28.42 -9.67 15.15
C ASP A 229 29.24 -9.19 16.37
#